data_AF-A0A837HTP0-F1
#
_entry.id   AF-A0A837HTP0-F1
#
_cell.length_a   1.000
_cell.length_b   1.000
_cell.length_c   1.000
_cell.angle_alpha   90.00
_cell.angle_beta   90.00
_cell.angle_gamma   90.00
#
_symmetry.space_group_name_H-M   'P 1'
#
loop_
_entity.id
_entity.type
_entity.pdbx_description
1 polymer ?
#
loop_
_entity_poly.entity_id
_entity_poly.type
_entity_poly.pdbx_seq_one_letter_code
_entity_poly.pdbx_strand_id
1 'polypeptide(L)'
;MLETPHVVVGAAIAFKVVNPALAIPLALGSHFVLEKVPHWNPHLNTEKNKLGKVSAQSTKIVIFDVILSLILGGSIAYMVLPNISHAITILISSFVAALPDIVEGPYFFLDMKSKFIERWIKFQKAIQVDTSLIPGLFTQAVTIVAAFLWILK
;
A
#
# COMPACT_ATOMS: atom_id res chain seq x y z
N MET A 1 -3.24 -2.54 5.16
CA MET A 1 -1.98 -3.27 5.49
C MET A 1 -0.81 -2.32 5.32
N LEU A 2 0.45 -2.79 5.37
CA LEU A 2 1.58 -1.94 5.03
C LEU A 2 1.52 -1.58 3.53
N GLU A 3 2.24 -0.53 3.13
CA GLU A 3 2.29 -0.04 1.75
C GLU A 3 2.93 -1.06 0.80
N THR A 4 3.94 -1.79 1.29
CA THR A 4 4.71 -2.72 0.46
C THR A 4 3.82 -3.75 -0.26
N PRO A 5 2.94 -4.50 0.43
CA PRO A 5 1.97 -5.37 -0.24
C PRO A 5 1.08 -4.67 -1.28
N HIS A 6 0.56 -3.47 -0.99
CA HIS A 6 -0.30 -2.73 -1.93
C HIS A 6 0.45 -2.38 -3.20
N VAL A 7 1.66 -1.84 -3.06
CA VAL A 7 2.54 -1.49 -4.19
C VAL A 7 2.91 -2.72 -5.01
N VAL A 8 3.34 -3.81 -4.36
CA VAL A 8 3.76 -5.03 -5.07
C VAL A 8 2.59 -5.67 -5.83
N VAL A 9 1.39 -5.72 -5.25
CA VAL A 9 0.21 -6.26 -5.94
C VAL A 9 -0.25 -5.35 -7.08
N GLY A 10 -0.29 -4.03 -6.86
CA GLY A 10 -0.58 -3.06 -7.93
C GLY A 10 0.39 -3.17 -9.11
N ALA A 11 1.69 -3.32 -8.80
CA ALA A 11 2.72 -3.56 -9.80
C ALA A 11 2.52 -4.90 -10.54
N ALA A 12 2.21 -5.98 -9.83
CA ALA A 12 1.98 -7.30 -10.42
C ALA A 12 0.77 -7.33 -11.36
N ILE A 13 -0.33 -6.66 -10.99
CA ILE A 13 -1.50 -6.47 -11.84
C ILE A 13 -1.10 -5.80 -13.15
N ALA A 14 -0.38 -4.67 -13.08
CA ALA A 14 0.05 -3.94 -14.26
C ALA A 14 1.08 -4.70 -15.10
N PHE A 15 1.94 -5.51 -14.47
CA PHE A 15 2.87 -6.39 -15.16
C PHE A 15 2.14 -7.39 -16.06
N LYS A 16 1.00 -7.94 -15.61
CA LYS A 16 0.23 -8.95 -16.37
C LYS A 16 -0.83 -8.38 -17.31
N VAL A 17 -1.55 -7.34 -16.88
CA VAL A 17 -2.70 -6.81 -17.63
C VAL A 17 -2.25 -5.85 -18.74
N VAL A 18 -1.09 -5.18 -18.58
CA VAL A 18 -0.42 -4.25 -19.52
C VAL A 18 -1.25 -3.03 -19.94
N ASN A 19 -2.52 -3.21 -20.32
CA ASN A 19 -3.45 -2.16 -20.69
C ASN A 19 -3.70 -1.21 -19.50
N PRO A 20 -3.26 0.06 -19.57
CA PRO A 20 -3.37 0.99 -18.45
C PRO A 20 -4.82 1.27 -18.03
N ALA A 21 -5.74 1.30 -18.98
CA ALA A 21 -7.16 1.59 -18.72
C ALA A 21 -7.83 0.51 -17.86
N LEU A 22 -7.26 -0.71 -17.81
CA LEU A 22 -7.73 -1.80 -16.97
C LEU A 22 -6.81 -2.01 -15.75
N ALA A 23 -5.49 -1.95 -15.94
CA ALA A 23 -4.51 -2.18 -14.89
C ALA A 23 -4.64 -1.19 -13.73
N ILE A 24 -4.79 0.11 -14.02
CA ILE A 24 -4.83 1.16 -12.99
C ILE A 24 -6.09 1.04 -12.11
N PRO A 25 -7.32 0.89 -12.66
CA PRO A 25 -8.50 0.64 -11.84
C PRO A 25 -8.41 -0.65 -11.02
N LEU A 26 -7.84 -1.72 -11.58
CA LEU A 26 -7.63 -2.98 -10.85
C LEU A 26 -6.62 -2.81 -9.71
N ALA A 27 -5.55 -2.05 -9.92
CA ALA A 27 -4.58 -1.74 -8.89
C ALA A 27 -5.21 -0.92 -7.75
N LEU A 28 -6.01 0.10 -8.06
CA LEU A 28 -6.80 0.82 -7.05
C LEU A 28 -7.75 -0.11 -6.30
N GLY A 29 -8.51 -0.95 -7.02
CA GLY A 29 -9.45 -1.89 -6.42
C GLY A 29 -8.75 -2.91 -5.52
N SER A 30 -7.53 -3.32 -5.88
CA SER A 30 -6.74 -4.28 -5.10
C SER A 30 -6.42 -3.76 -3.70
N HIS A 31 -6.29 -2.45 -3.51
CA HIS A 31 -6.12 -1.84 -2.19
C HIS A 31 -7.22 -2.29 -1.23
N PHE A 32 -8.49 -2.07 -1.62
CA PHE A 32 -9.64 -2.39 -0.76
C PHE A 32 -9.86 -3.91 -0.57
N VAL A 33 -9.41 -4.72 -1.53
CA VAL A 33 -9.42 -6.19 -1.37
C VAL A 33 -8.38 -6.60 -0.34
N LEU A 34 -7.18 -6.02 -0.41
CA LEU A 34 -6.09 -6.30 0.51
C LEU A 34 -6.43 -5.85 1.93
N GLU A 35 -7.16 -4.74 2.12
CA GLU A 35 -7.62 -4.33 3.44
C GLU A 35 -8.43 -5.42 4.18
N LYS A 36 -9.09 -6.31 3.45
CA LYS A 36 -9.86 -7.43 4.02
C LYS A 36 -9.01 -8.67 4.36
N VAL A 37 -7.74 -8.70 3.95
CA VAL A 37 -6.81 -9.77 4.33
C VAL A 37 -6.30 -9.46 5.73
N PRO A 38 -6.33 -10.42 6.69
CA PRO A 38 -5.82 -10.17 8.03
C PRO A 38 -4.39 -9.66 8.00
N HIS A 39 -4.13 -8.48 8.56
CA HIS A 39 -2.81 -7.84 8.49
C HIS A 39 -2.49 -7.07 9.76
N TRP A 40 -1.23 -6.64 9.88
CA TRP A 40 -0.78 -5.82 11.01
C TRP A 40 -0.24 -4.49 10.50
N ASN A 41 -0.63 -3.41 11.18
CA ASN A 41 -0.17 -2.05 10.95
C ASN A 41 0.22 -1.37 12.27
N PRO A 42 1.14 -0.39 12.25
CA PRO A 42 1.28 0.56 13.36
C PRO A 42 -0.05 1.26 13.61
N HIS A 43 -0.47 1.39 14.87
CA HIS A 43 -1.79 1.92 15.22
C HIS A 43 -1.81 3.46 15.19
N LEU A 44 -1.48 4.08 14.06
CA LEU A 44 -1.23 5.52 13.90
C LEU A 44 -2.35 6.39 14.47
N ASN A 45 -3.59 6.05 14.17
CA ASN A 45 -4.76 6.78 14.68
C ASN A 45 -4.94 6.63 16.19
N THR A 46 -4.65 5.46 16.75
CA THR A 46 -4.71 5.25 18.21
C THR A 46 -3.63 6.06 18.90
N GLU A 47 -2.41 6.07 18.35
CA GLU A 47 -1.30 6.89 18.83
C GLU A 47 -1.63 8.39 18.73
N LYS A 48 -2.11 8.85 17.56
CA LYS A 48 -2.51 10.24 17.35
C LYS A 48 -3.59 10.68 18.34
N ASN A 49 -4.59 9.84 18.59
CA ASN A 49 -5.68 10.15 19.54
C ASN A 49 -5.24 10.13 21.00
N LYS A 50 -4.33 9.22 21.41
CA LYS A 50 -3.88 9.10 22.80
C LYS A 50 -2.72 10.03 23.15
N LEU A 51 -1.81 10.25 22.20
CA LEU A 51 -0.53 10.94 22.40
C LEU A 51 -0.46 12.30 21.69
N GLY A 52 -1.44 12.65 20.86
CA GLY A 52 -1.44 13.85 20.02
C GLY A 52 -0.51 13.77 18.80
N LYS A 53 0.29 12.71 18.70
CA LYS A 53 1.29 12.50 17.64
C LYS A 53 1.54 11.01 17.40
N VAL A 54 2.06 10.69 16.21
CA VAL A 54 2.60 9.36 15.90
C VAL A 54 3.92 9.17 16.64
N SER A 55 4.14 7.98 17.20
CA SER A 55 5.37 7.64 17.90
C SER A 55 6.56 7.53 16.95
N ALA A 56 7.77 7.79 17.45
CA ALA A 56 8.99 7.67 16.64
C ALA A 56 9.21 6.25 16.11
N GLN A 57 8.75 5.22 16.82
CA GLN A 57 8.83 3.83 16.37
C GLN A 57 7.91 3.59 15.18
N SER A 58 6.64 3.99 15.28
CA SER A 58 5.67 3.85 14.18
C SER A 58 6.09 4.66 12.95
N THR A 59 6.62 5.88 13.14
CA THR A 59 7.19 6.67 12.04
C THR A 59 8.35 5.94 11.36
N LYS A 60 9.28 5.32 12.11
CA LYS A 60 10.39 4.55 11.52
C LYS A 60 9.89 3.35 10.71
N ILE A 61 8.87 2.65 11.19
CA ILE A 61 8.27 1.52 10.49
C ILE A 61 7.66 1.98 9.16
N VAL A 62 6.86 3.06 9.18
CA VAL A 62 6.26 3.64 7.97
C VAL A 62 7.34 4.08 6.98
N ILE A 63 8.41 4.75 7.43
CA ILE A 63 9.52 5.16 6.56
C ILE A 63 10.19 3.94 5.91
N PHE A 64 10.50 2.90 6.69
CA PHE A 64 11.13 1.70 6.17
C PHE A 64 10.24 0.99 5.14
N ASP A 65 8.94 0.90 5.43
CA ASP A 65 7.96 0.30 4.55
C ASP A 65 7.78 1.08 3.24
N VAL A 66 7.72 2.42 3.28
CA VAL A 66 7.70 3.24 2.06
C VAL A 66 8.97 3.08 1.24
N ILE A 67 10.15 3.02 1.88
CA ILE A 67 11.40 2.77 1.16
C ILE A 67 11.37 1.40 0.48
N LEU A 68 10.92 0.36 1.20
CA LEU A 68 10.81 -0.99 0.66
C LEU A 68 9.81 -1.05 -0.50
N SER A 69 8.66 -0.38 -0.39
CA SER A 69 7.64 -0.34 -1.43
C SER A 69 8.16 0.35 -2.70
N LEU A 70 8.89 1.46 -2.57
CA LEU A 70 9.54 2.14 -3.68
C LEU A 70 10.60 1.27 -4.38
N ILE A 71 11.43 0.57 -3.60
CA ILE A 71 12.45 -0.34 -4.14
C ILE A 71 11.80 -1.48 -4.91
N LEU A 72 10.81 -2.16 -4.33
CA LEU A 72 10.18 -3.33 -4.96
C LEU A 72 9.32 -2.93 -6.17
N GLY A 73 8.50 -1.89 -6.05
CA GLY A 73 7.71 -1.36 -7.16
C GLY A 73 8.59 -0.87 -8.33
N GLY A 74 9.67 -0.17 -8.01
CA GLY A 74 10.66 0.27 -9.00
C GLY A 74 11.40 -0.89 -9.67
N SER A 75 11.73 -1.93 -8.90
CA SER A 75 12.37 -3.14 -9.43
C SER A 75 11.47 -3.87 -10.42
N ILE A 76 10.17 -4.01 -10.12
CA ILE A 76 9.20 -4.63 -11.03
C ILE A 76 9.04 -3.79 -12.32
N ALA A 77 8.99 -2.46 -12.20
CA ALA A 77 8.96 -1.57 -13.37
C ALA A 77 10.25 -1.67 -14.22
N TYR A 78 11.40 -1.86 -13.59
CA TYR A 78 12.68 -2.04 -14.29
C TYR A 78 12.70 -3.32 -15.14
N MET A 79 12.03 -4.40 -14.69
CA MET A 79 12.00 -5.69 -15.40
C MET A 79 11.38 -5.63 -16.80
N VAL A 80 10.55 -4.62 -17.10
CA VAL A 80 9.89 -4.49 -18.41
C VAL A 80 10.60 -3.50 -19.35
N LEU A 81 11.73 -2.93 -18.93
CA LEU A 81 12.55 -2.11 -19.82
C LEU A 81 13.11 -2.95 -20.98
N PRO A 82 13.27 -2.37 -22.20
CA PRO A 82 13.14 -0.95 -22.54
C PRO A 82 11.71 -0.47 -22.84
N ASN A 83 10.66 -1.25 -22.56
CA ASN A 83 9.28 -0.80 -22.76
C ASN A 83 8.87 0.25 -21.71
N ILE A 84 9.17 1.52 -22.00
CA ILE A 84 8.91 2.66 -21.11
C ILE A 84 7.42 2.83 -20.82
N SER A 85 6.54 2.59 -21.79
CA SER A 85 5.09 2.73 -21.58
C SER A 85 4.58 1.73 -20.56
N HIS A 86 5.05 0.48 -20.63
CA HIS A 86 4.69 -0.55 -19.65
C HIS A 86 5.29 -0.24 -18.27
N ALA A 87 6.56 0.17 -18.21
CA ALA A 87 7.20 0.59 -16.96
C ALA A 87 6.44 1.73 -16.26
N ILE A 88 6.03 2.76 -17.01
CA ILE A 88 5.20 3.86 -16.49
C ILE A 88 3.86 3.34 -15.98
N THR A 89 3.22 2.41 -16.70
CA THR A 89 1.95 1.82 -16.27
C THR A 89 2.08 1.08 -14.94
N ILE A 90 3.18 0.35 -14.74
CA ILE A 90 3.49 -0.31 -13.47
C ILE A 90 3.68 0.73 -12.36
N LEU A 91 4.47 1.79 -12.60
CA LEU A 91 4.71 2.83 -11.60
C LEU A 91 3.42 3.57 -11.20
N ILE A 92 2.56 3.91 -12.17
CA ILE A 92 1.26 4.54 -11.87
C ILE A 92 0.38 3.59 -11.08
N SER A 93 0.35 2.30 -11.45
CA SER A 93 -0.47 1.30 -10.75
C SER A 93 0.02 1.06 -9.32
N SER A 94 1.33 1.01 -9.11
CA SER A 94 1.95 1.00 -7.77
C SER A 94 1.52 2.19 -6.93
N PHE A 95 1.62 3.40 -7.50
CA PHE A 95 1.21 4.63 -6.80
C PHE A 95 -0.28 4.63 -6.47
N VAL A 96 -1.14 4.27 -7.43
CA VAL A 96 -2.60 4.28 -7.25
C VAL A 96 -3.06 3.19 -6.27
N ALA A 97 -2.36 2.05 -6.17
CA ALA A 97 -2.65 1.03 -5.17
C ALA A 97 -2.32 1.50 -3.73
N ALA A 98 -1.32 2.36 -3.55
CA ALA A 98 -0.95 2.98 -2.28
C ALA A 98 -1.72 4.29 -1.99
N LEU A 99 -2.30 4.90 -3.02
CA LEU A 99 -2.93 6.23 -2.94
C LEU A 99 -3.95 6.37 -1.79
N PRO A 100 -4.81 5.39 -1.51
CA PRO A 100 -5.73 5.46 -0.37
C PRO A 100 -5.05 5.77 0.98
N ASP A 101 -3.88 5.19 1.25
CA ASP A 101 -3.15 5.39 2.51
C ASP A 101 -2.33 6.69 2.48
N ILE A 102 -1.77 7.04 1.31
CA ILE A 102 -1.08 8.31 1.08
C ILE A 102 -2.00 9.51 1.40
N VAL A 103 -3.30 9.41 1.09
CA VAL A 103 -4.30 10.45 1.41
C VAL A 103 -4.44 10.67 2.92
N GLU A 104 -4.13 9.68 3.75
CA GLU A 104 -4.18 9.78 5.22
C GLU A 104 -2.91 10.42 5.81
N GLY A 105 -1.78 10.30 5.10
CA GLY A 105 -0.47 10.79 5.54
C GLY A 105 -0.47 12.24 6.06
N PRO A 106 -1.06 13.22 5.36
CA PRO A 106 -1.14 14.60 5.84
C PRO A 106 -1.84 14.74 7.21
N TYR A 107 -2.84 13.92 7.50
CA TYR A 107 -3.53 13.96 8.80
C TYR A 107 -2.62 13.45 9.93
N PHE A 108 -1.92 12.33 9.71
CA PHE A 108 -1.07 11.73 10.75
C PHE A 108 0.21 12.50 11.01
N PHE A 109 0.87 13.01 9.95
CA PHE A 109 2.22 13.56 10.04
C PHE A 109 2.28 15.09 9.95
N LEU A 110 1.29 15.76 9.34
CA LEU A 110 1.29 17.22 9.14
C LEU A 110 0.19 17.94 9.92
N ASP A 111 -0.60 17.21 10.73
CA ASP A 111 -1.73 17.76 11.48
C ASP A 111 -2.80 18.45 10.60
N MET A 112 -2.83 18.11 9.31
CA MET A 112 -3.79 18.66 8.35
C MET A 112 -5.15 17.98 8.53
N LYS A 113 -6.06 18.67 9.23
CA LYS A 113 -7.41 18.18 9.49
C LYS A 113 -8.37 18.67 8.43
N SER A 114 -9.11 17.74 7.84
CA SER A 114 -10.27 18.05 7.00
C SER A 114 -11.37 17.04 7.24
N LYS A 115 -12.63 17.47 7.13
CA LYS A 115 -13.79 16.57 7.24
C LYS A 115 -13.74 15.44 6.20
N PHE A 116 -13.12 15.69 5.04
CA PHE A 116 -12.93 14.68 4.02
C PHE A 116 -11.96 13.59 4.49
N ILE A 117 -10.75 13.96 4.93
CA ILE A 117 -9.73 13.00 5.38
C ILE A 117 -10.22 12.23 6.62
N GLU A 118 -10.90 12.89 7.56
CA GLU A 118 -11.45 12.19 8.73
C GLU A 118 -12.54 11.17 8.36
N ARG A 119 -13.38 11.45 7.36
CA ARG A 119 -14.36 10.49 6.84
C ARG A 119 -13.68 9.35 6.10
N TRP A 120 -12.63 9.66 5.35
CA TRP A 120 -11.81 8.68 4.65
C TRP A 120 -11.16 7.69 5.62
N ILE A 121 -10.48 8.18 6.65
CA ILE A 121 -9.87 7.37 7.72
C ILE A 121 -10.92 6.47 8.39
N LYS A 122 -12.12 6.99 8.67
CA LYS A 122 -13.21 6.18 9.23
C LYS A 122 -13.66 5.08 8.27
N PHE A 123 -13.72 5.36 6.97
CA PHE A 123 -14.08 4.38 5.96
C PHE A 123 -13.04 3.27 5.83
N GLN A 124 -11.75 3.61 5.68
CA GLN A 124 -10.68 2.61 5.61
C GLN A 124 -10.65 1.73 6.87
N LYS A 125 -10.78 2.33 8.05
CA LYS A 125 -10.88 1.59 9.32
C LYS A 125 -12.06 0.64 9.41
N ALA A 126 -13.16 0.91 8.71
CA ALA A 126 -14.32 0.06 8.73
C ALA A 126 -14.17 -1.20 7.86
N ILE A 127 -13.21 -1.19 6.91
CA ILE A 127 -12.96 -2.31 5.99
C ILE A 127 -11.74 -3.14 6.38
N GLN A 128 -10.79 -2.54 7.13
CA GLN A 128 -9.54 -3.20 7.49
C GLN A 128 -9.75 -4.37 8.46
N VAL A 129 -8.99 -5.44 8.28
CA VAL A 129 -8.96 -6.61 9.18
C VAL A 129 -7.63 -6.65 9.92
N ASP A 130 -7.56 -5.93 11.04
CA ASP A 130 -6.39 -5.89 11.90
C ASP A 130 -6.21 -7.20 12.68
N THR A 131 -4.98 -7.70 12.76
CA THR A 131 -4.59 -8.85 13.59
C THR A 131 -3.27 -8.60 14.33
N SER A 132 -2.86 -9.56 15.17
CA SER A 132 -1.61 -9.46 15.91
C SER A 132 -0.39 -9.50 14.96
N LEU A 133 0.74 -9.00 15.46
CA LEU A 133 1.93 -8.73 14.64
C LEU A 133 2.41 -9.94 13.83
N ILE A 134 2.50 -11.13 14.45
CA ILE A 134 3.04 -12.33 13.80
C ILE A 134 2.15 -12.80 12.63
N PRO A 135 0.85 -13.14 12.82
CA PRO A 135 0.00 -13.55 11.71
C PRO A 135 -0.19 -12.44 10.68
N GLY A 136 -0.22 -11.17 11.12
CA GLY A 136 -0.42 -10.04 10.23
C GLY A 136 0.79 -9.76 9.33
N LEU A 137 2.02 -9.93 9.81
CA LEU A 137 3.22 -9.83 8.96
C LEU A 137 3.37 -11.08 8.07
N PHE A 138 2.98 -12.25 8.56
CA PHE A 138 3.04 -13.48 7.78
C PHE A 138 2.15 -13.41 6.52
N THR A 139 0.89 -12.98 6.66
CA THR A 139 -0.02 -12.82 5.52
C THR A 139 0.49 -11.79 4.52
N GLN A 140 1.06 -10.68 4.99
CA GLN A 140 1.67 -9.66 4.13
C GLN A 140 2.86 -10.23 3.34
N ALA A 141 3.74 -10.99 3.99
CA ALA A 141 4.85 -11.67 3.32
C ALA A 141 4.35 -12.68 2.27
N VAL A 142 3.33 -13.48 2.60
CA VAL A 142 2.70 -14.42 1.66
C VAL A 142 2.11 -13.68 0.46
N THR A 143 1.42 -12.56 0.66
CA THR A 143 0.87 -11.73 -0.42
C THR A 143 1.97 -11.23 -1.36
N ILE A 144 3.07 -10.71 -0.81
CA ILE A 144 4.22 -10.23 -1.60
C ILE A 144 4.83 -11.38 -2.41
N VAL A 145 5.10 -12.52 -1.77
CA VAL A 145 5.67 -13.70 -2.43
C VAL A 145 4.73 -14.23 -3.53
N ALA A 146 3.44 -14.32 -3.26
CA ALA A 146 2.45 -14.77 -4.24
C ALA A 146 2.40 -13.84 -5.46
N ALA A 147 2.47 -12.51 -5.26
CA ALA A 147 2.52 -11.54 -6.34
C ALA A 147 3.79 -11.69 -7.21
N PHE A 148 4.96 -11.89 -6.60
CA PHE A 148 6.19 -12.17 -7.35
C PHE A 148 6.12 -13.50 -8.10
N LEU A 149 5.60 -14.56 -7.48
CA LEU A 149 5.40 -15.84 -8.16
C LEU A 149 4.44 -15.71 -9.34
N TRP A 150 3.41 -14.87 -9.23
CA TRP A 150 2.51 -14.59 -10.34
C TRP A 150 3.21 -13.84 -11.46
N ILE A 151 4.05 -12.85 -11.16
CA ILE A 151 4.88 -12.14 -12.16
C ILE A 151 5.73 -13.12 -12.98
N LEU A 152 6.41 -14.05 -12.30
CA LEU A 152 7.38 -14.98 -12.91
C LEU A 152 6.76 -16.14 -13.72
N LYS A 153 5.46 -16.41 -13.58
CA LYS A 153 4.74 -17.46 -14.33
C LYS A 153 4.05 -16.90 -15.57
#